data_AF-A0A9E0BC57-F1
#
_entry.id   AF-A0A9E0BC57-F1
#
_cell.length_a   1.000
_cell.length_b   1.000
_cell.length_c   1.000
_cell.angle_alpha   90.00
_cell.angle_beta   90.00
_cell.angle_gamma   90.00
#
_symmetry.space_group_name_H-M   'P 1'
#
loop_
_entity.id
_entity.type
_entity.pdbx_description
1 polymer ?
#
loop_
_entity_poly.entity_id
_entity_poly.type
_entity_poly.pdbx_seq_one_letter_code
_entity_poly.pdbx_strand_id
1 'polypeptide(L)'
;MNACLNCVAICTHCASSCTQEEDVKMMAKCIRLYLECIAICNATAQLMSIGSSKAKEICAICADICNAFAEEYSKHKTEHCQEGATPCKACATECFKMAV
;
A
#
# COMPACT_ATOMS: atom_id res chain seq x y z
N MET A 1 4.60 -1.84 -11.96
CA MET A 1 4.36 -3.20 -11.42
C MET A 1 5.29 -3.52 -10.26
N ASN A 2 6.63 -3.49 -10.41
CA ASN A 2 7.56 -3.85 -9.32
C ASN A 2 7.33 -3.04 -8.03
N ALA A 3 7.06 -1.73 -8.14
CA ALA A 3 6.75 -0.90 -6.99
C ALA A 3 5.48 -1.36 -6.24
N CYS A 4 4.43 -1.77 -6.97
CA CYS A 4 3.21 -2.33 -6.40
C CYS A 4 3.48 -3.64 -5.66
N LEU A 5 4.25 -4.56 -6.27
CA LEU A 5 4.58 -5.84 -5.64
C LEU A 5 5.45 -5.67 -4.40
N ASN A 6 6.40 -4.73 -4.42
CA ASN A 6 7.20 -4.39 -3.24
C ASN A 6 6.31 -3.79 -2.12
N CYS A 7 5.38 -2.91 -2.48
CA CYS A 7 4.42 -2.34 -1.55
C CYS A 7 3.53 -3.42 -0.92
N VAL A 8 3.06 -4.40 -1.70
CA VAL A 8 2.32 -5.58 -1.19
C VAL A 8 3.14 -6.35 -0.16
N ALA A 9 4.40 -6.67 -0.47
CA ALA A 9 5.26 -7.44 0.43
C ALA A 9 5.42 -6.75 1.79
N ILE A 10 5.73 -5.45 1.77
CA ILE A 10 5.94 -4.67 2.99
C ILE A 10 4.63 -4.46 3.75
N CYS A 11 3.53 -4.08 3.08
CA CYS A 11 2.24 -3.90 3.75
C CYS A 11 1.74 -5.19 4.39
N THR A 12 1.98 -6.35 3.75
CA THR A 12 1.63 -7.65 4.31
C THR A 12 2.44 -7.96 5.55
N HIS A 13 3.75 -7.68 5.52
CA HIS A 13 4.61 -7.83 6.69
C HIS A 13 4.12 -6.95 7.84
N CYS A 14 3.90 -5.65 7.61
CA CYS A 14 3.47 -4.73 8.65
C CYS A 14 2.07 -5.07 9.20
N ALA A 15 1.13 -5.46 8.34
CA ALA A 15 -0.20 -5.91 8.77
C ALA A 15 -0.11 -7.12 9.70
N SER A 16 0.76 -8.09 9.35
CA SER A 16 1.03 -9.25 10.20
C SER A 16 1.65 -8.82 11.53
N SER A 17 2.62 -7.91 11.52
CA SER A 17 3.25 -7.38 12.74
C SER A 17 2.23 -6.69 13.66
N CYS A 18 1.30 -5.91 13.11
CA CYS A 18 0.22 -5.29 13.88
C CYS A 18 -0.67 -6.30 14.61
N THR A 19 -0.79 -7.56 14.14
CA THR A 19 -1.56 -8.60 14.84
C THR A 19 -0.87 -9.17 16.08
N GLN A 20 0.44 -8.89 16.24
CA GLN A 20 1.26 -9.37 17.34
C GLN A 20 1.44 -8.32 18.45
N GLU A 21 0.93 -7.09 18.25
CA GLU A 21 0.94 -6.02 19.24
C GLU A 21 0.05 -6.36 20.45
N GLU A 22 0.46 -5.92 21.64
CA GLU A 22 -0.23 -6.19 22.91
C GLU A 22 -1.69 -5.71 22.89
N ASP A 23 -1.95 -4.55 22.30
CA ASP A 23 -3.30 -4.02 22.04
C ASP A 23 -3.63 -4.05 20.54
N VAL A 24 -3.95 -5.25 20.04
CA VAL A 24 -4.39 -5.44 18.65
C VAL A 24 -5.66 -4.66 18.30
N LYS A 25 -6.51 -4.30 19.27
CA LYS A 25 -7.72 -3.51 19.01
C LYS A 25 -7.36 -2.09 18.61
N MET A 26 -6.33 -1.50 19.22
CA MET A 26 -5.79 -0.21 18.76
C MET A 26 -5.25 -0.29 17.32
N MET A 27 -4.76 -1.46 16.89
CA MET A 27 -4.20 -1.65 15.55
C MET A 27 -5.24 -1.97 14.46
N ALA A 28 -6.52 -2.15 14.81
CA ALA A 28 -7.55 -2.57 13.85
C ALA A 28 -7.67 -1.65 12.63
N LYS A 29 -7.56 -0.33 12.83
CA LYS A 29 -7.59 0.65 11.73
C LYS A 29 -6.36 0.53 10.85
N CYS A 30 -5.17 0.35 11.44
CA CYS A 30 -3.92 0.15 10.71
C CYS A 30 -4.01 -1.09 9.83
N ILE A 31 -4.41 -2.23 10.40
CA ILE A 31 -4.56 -3.50 9.68
C ILE A 31 -5.51 -3.33 8.48
N ARG A 32 -6.67 -2.68 8.67
CA ARG A 32 -7.62 -2.44 7.57
C ARG A 32 -6.98 -1.64 6.43
N LEU A 33 -6.27 -0.56 6.76
CA LEU A 33 -5.59 0.27 5.78
C LEU A 33 -4.49 -0.50 5.01
N TYR A 34 -3.73 -1.37 5.70
CA TYR A 34 -2.75 -2.22 5.02
C TYR A 34 -3.44 -3.16 4.04
N LEU A 35 -4.55 -3.79 4.44
CA LEU A 35 -5.31 -4.70 3.59
C LEU A 35 -5.89 -4.00 2.35
N GLU A 36 -6.36 -2.76 2.49
CA GLU A 36 -6.81 -1.93 1.36
C GLU A 36 -5.65 -1.66 0.39
N CYS A 37 -4.48 -1.26 0.89
CA CYS A 37 -3.28 -1.01 0.09
C CYS A 37 -2.80 -2.30 -0.62
N ILE A 38 -2.78 -3.43 0.08
CA ILE A 38 -2.43 -4.74 -0.49
C ILE A 38 -3.37 -5.12 -1.63
N ALA A 39 -4.68 -4.95 -1.43
CA ALA A 39 -5.68 -5.31 -2.42
C ALA A 39 -5.51 -4.50 -3.72
N ILE A 40 -5.40 -3.17 -3.61
CA ILE A 40 -5.26 -2.32 -4.80
C ILE A 40 -3.92 -2.51 -5.50
N CYS A 41 -2.82 -2.65 -4.75
CA CYS A 41 -1.50 -2.86 -5.34
C CYS A 41 -1.41 -4.20 -6.08
N ASN A 42 -2.01 -5.26 -5.55
CA ASN A 42 -2.11 -6.55 -6.25
C ASN A 42 -2.94 -6.44 -7.53
N ALA A 43 -4.14 -5.86 -7.45
CA ALA A 43 -4.99 -5.68 -8.63
C ALA A 43 -4.29 -4.86 -9.72
N THR A 44 -3.62 -3.77 -9.32
CA THR A 44 -2.84 -2.91 -10.22
C THR A 44 -1.70 -3.69 -10.86
N ALA A 45 -0.90 -4.42 -10.06
CA ALA A 45 0.19 -5.23 -10.58
C ALA A 45 -0.28 -6.29 -11.58
N GLN A 46 -1.38 -6.97 -11.29
CA GLN A 46 -1.98 -7.98 -12.18
C GLN A 46 -2.49 -7.36 -13.48
N LEU A 47 -3.20 -6.24 -13.42
CA LEU A 47 -3.69 -5.55 -14.63
C LEU A 47 -2.55 -5.04 -15.50
N MET A 48 -1.46 -4.57 -14.89
CA MET A 48 -0.23 -4.22 -15.61
C MET A 48 0.42 -5.45 -16.26
N SER A 49 0.48 -6.60 -15.57
CA SER A 49 1.18 -7.79 -16.07
C SER A 49 0.50 -8.43 -17.28
N ILE A 50 -0.84 -8.37 -17.34
CA ILE A 50 -1.61 -8.90 -18.47
C ILE A 50 -1.81 -7.88 -19.61
N GLY A 51 -1.20 -6.69 -19.51
CA GLY A 51 -1.30 -5.66 -20.55
C GLY A 51 -2.71 -5.06 -20.69
N SER A 52 -3.47 -4.97 -19.59
CA SER A 52 -4.83 -4.43 -19.63
C SER A 52 -4.87 -2.98 -20.12
N SER A 53 -5.84 -2.66 -20.98
CA SER A 53 -6.13 -1.28 -21.39
C SER A 53 -6.58 -0.39 -20.22
N LYS A 54 -6.93 -0.99 -19.07
CA LYS A 54 -7.33 -0.31 -17.83
C LYS A 54 -6.20 -0.09 -16.83
N ALA A 55 -4.97 -0.42 -17.19
CA ALA A 55 -3.81 -0.28 -16.32
C ALA A 55 -3.56 1.18 -15.89
N LYS A 56 -3.88 2.17 -16.74
CA LYS A 56 -3.69 3.58 -16.38
C LYS A 56 -4.70 4.05 -15.35
N GLU A 57 -5.98 3.74 -15.55
CA GLU A 57 -7.05 4.15 -14.63
C GLU A 57 -6.88 3.53 -13.24
N ILE A 58 -6.51 2.24 -13.18
CA ILE A 58 -6.28 1.59 -11.87
C ILE A 58 -5.01 2.12 -11.18
N CYS A 59 -3.98 2.51 -11.94
CA CYS A 59 -2.79 3.15 -11.38
C CYS A 59 -3.12 4.50 -10.70
N ALA A 60 -4.06 5.29 -11.24
CA ALA A 60 -4.51 6.52 -10.58
C ALA A 60 -5.11 6.23 -9.20
N ILE A 61 -6.03 5.25 -9.12
CA ILE A 61 -6.65 4.82 -7.86
C ILE A 61 -5.61 4.26 -6.89
N CYS A 62 -4.67 3.45 -7.40
CA CYS A 62 -3.58 2.92 -6.59
C CYS A 62 -2.71 4.02 -6.00
N ALA A 63 -2.41 5.07 -6.76
CA ALA A 63 -1.62 6.20 -6.29
C ALA A 63 -2.32 6.94 -5.14
N ASP A 64 -3.61 7.20 -5.29
CA ASP A 64 -4.42 7.87 -4.27
C ASP A 64 -4.47 7.08 -2.96
N ILE A 65 -4.74 5.78 -3.04
CA ILE A 65 -4.79 4.91 -1.85
C ILE A 65 -3.42 4.82 -1.17
N CYS A 66 -2.35 4.63 -1.93
CA CYS A 66 -1.00 4.55 -1.38
C CYS A 66 -0.54 5.87 -0.72
N ASN A 67 -0.95 7.03 -1.25
CA ASN A 67 -0.69 8.32 -0.62
C ASN A 67 -1.49 8.51 0.68
N ALA A 68 -2.80 8.25 0.64
CA ALA A 68 -3.65 8.32 1.82
C ALA A 68 -3.14 7.40 2.94
N PHE A 69 -2.70 6.21 2.56
CA PHE A 69 -2.03 5.27 3.45
C PHE A 69 -0.76 5.87 4.06
N ALA A 70 0.18 6.34 3.23
CA ALA A 70 1.45 6.89 3.71
C ALA A 70 1.29 8.13 4.62
N GLU A 71 0.28 8.96 4.38
CA GLU A 71 -0.04 10.13 5.19
C GLU A 71 -0.62 9.75 6.56
N GLU A 72 -1.58 8.81 6.60
CA GLU A 72 -2.17 8.37 7.85
C GLU A 72 -1.14 7.70 8.76
N TYR A 73 -0.19 6.98 8.17
CA TYR A 73 0.86 6.27 8.91
C TYR A 73 1.95 7.16 9.47
N SER A 74 2.18 8.33 8.87
CA SER A 74 3.09 9.34 9.46
C SER A 74 2.64 9.81 10.86
N LYS A 75 1.39 9.53 11.25
CA LYS A 75 0.81 9.88 12.55
C LYS A 75 1.09 8.84 13.65
N HIS A 76 1.48 7.60 13.29
CA HIS A 76 1.77 6.53 14.25
C HIS A 76 3.29 6.34 14.44
N LYS A 77 3.75 6.16 15.69
CA LYS A 77 5.18 6.14 16.07
C LYS A 77 5.80 4.75 16.22
N THR A 78 5.08 3.68 15.91
CA THR A 78 5.63 2.31 15.98
C THR A 78 6.58 2.04 14.80
N GLU A 79 7.67 1.31 15.05
CA GLU A 79 8.77 1.11 14.10
C GLU A 79 8.32 0.40 12.80
N HIS A 80 7.54 -0.68 12.93
CA HIS A 80 6.97 -1.40 11.78
C HIS A 80 6.02 -0.54 10.92
N CYS A 81 5.39 0.48 11.52
CA CYS A 81 4.52 1.43 10.80
C CYS A 81 5.33 2.45 9.99
N GLN A 82 6.52 2.84 10.47
CA GLN A 82 7.43 3.76 9.76
C GLN A 82 8.02 3.09 8.51
N GLU A 83 8.38 1.82 8.60
CA GLU A 83 8.95 1.03 7.49
C GLU A 83 7.99 0.90 6.30
N GLY A 84 6.68 0.82 6.58
CA GLY A 84 5.65 0.71 5.55
C GLY A 84 5.42 1.98 4.72
N ALA A 85 5.73 3.16 5.26
CA ALA A 85 5.40 4.43 4.61
C ALA A 85 6.25 4.70 3.35
N THR A 86 7.53 4.32 3.38
CA THR A 86 8.47 4.59 2.28
C THR A 86 8.12 3.81 1.01
N PRO A 87 7.89 2.48 1.06
CA PRO A 87 7.45 1.72 -0.11
C PRO A 87 6.09 2.16 -0.66
N CYS A 88 5.16 2.58 0.20
CA CYS A 88 3.85 3.10 -0.22
C CYS A 88 4.00 4.41 -1.00
N LYS A 89 4.83 5.36 -0.54
CA LYS A 89 5.14 6.60 -1.27
C LYS A 89 5.81 6.32 -2.62
N ALA A 90 6.74 5.37 -2.66
CA ALA A 90 7.37 4.96 -3.91
C ALA A 90 6.35 4.35 -4.89
N CYS A 91 5.46 3.48 -4.40
CA CYS A 91 4.38 2.90 -5.20
C CYS A 91 3.44 3.99 -5.73
N ALA A 92 3.03 4.95 -4.89
CA ALA A 92 2.17 6.04 -5.30
C ALA A 92 2.80 6.88 -6.42
N THR A 93 4.09 7.22 -6.27
CA THR A 93 4.85 7.98 -7.27
C THR A 93 4.91 7.25 -8.61
N GLU A 94 5.22 5.96 -8.62
CA GLU A 94 5.31 5.18 -9.86
C GLU A 94 3.93 4.96 -10.50
N CYS A 95 2.89 4.72 -9.71
CA CYS A 95 1.53 4.59 -10.24
C CYS A 95 1.02 5.91 -10.82
N PHE A 96 1.33 7.05 -10.18
CA PHE A 96 1.00 8.37 -10.71
C PHE A 96 1.66 8.61 -12.07
N LYS A 97 2.96 8.32 -12.23
CA LYS A 97 3.66 8.44 -13.52
C LYS A 97 3.03 7.61 -14.64
N MET A 98 2.49 6.45 -14.32
CA MET A 98 1.80 5.57 -15.28
C MET A 98 0.41 6.08 -15.68
N ALA A 99 -0.25 6.82 -14.79
CA ALA A 99 -1.61 7.31 -14.99
C ALA A 99 -1.68 8.53 -15.91
N VAL A 100 -0.57 9.26 -16.08
CA VAL A 100 -0.42 10.37 -17.03
C VAL A 100 -0.12 9.89 -18.46
#